data_AF-A0A7S4QTV8-F1
#
_entry.id   AF-A0A7S4QTV8-F1
#
_cell.length_a   1.000
_cell.length_b   1.000
_cell.length_c   1.000
_cell.angle_alpha   90.00
_cell.angle_beta   90.00
_cell.angle_gamma   90.00
#
_symmetry.space_group_name_H-M   'P 1'
#
loop_
_entity.id
_entity.type
_entity.pdbx_description
1 polymer ?
#
loop_
_entity_poly.entity_id
_entity_poly.type
_entity_poly.pdbx_seq_one_letter_code
_entity_poly.pdbx_strand_id
1 'polypeptide(L)'
;FQSDLKRLCDVSRSLGANSDAWKRVVAISDLFIESVKSMIRIEYGKLDEMSQSAKENGVRDGKREAQKLQAFDSFCWFDDFLPAKDKFVANCSIGFAHSYADRVSYVRKEALESLRQIQDSTCESASAASNLKIILQEMREISHLAPVLKDVKGLTNIETGTKTRLQEHIIVLGQAVMNDINDLKSAFDENFQQGIIIAMDRLEHGLSEASALHGLDDDYDAELESVKSRIKSVCDVLIQDIRVLLESKGKYRKKADYLHTIEMFGKYVHVAPLLPLLDTCKSWARDGVALEAKNIEDCVFRTAEWDQIDKLLAQFQEATIIDKFTSDEASSRLRPLMELRKKKEAQVGNLLDDLIREQNFHGIKEFLVPFSLSEDQIKQQKFKEWCGKINSSLKITVEKINRDLGRPVSEEMCQHIIKQLNTLEQAKNQLSTQLTKLPNMLRPEREMCNLKFKINRKFHAIVQAFHTFHQMMDFKAMGIRCRNAVLLSRSMNAYLAPGHNCIIAKLLVKYDDAKNSIPVIIDKFVQSAFQENTMVYEIFCSLESASVNVNPELPTLKKVYETCQRDLTKKINDAFSHCNDLISQSNCYYKPIDMMTALDRQLRRGLKDHLLMEELSFDCQRVIVEWKNEQRKI
;
A
#
# COMPACT_ATOMS: atom_id res chain seq x y z
N PHE A 1 95.77 -10.23 41.72
CA PHE A 1 95.10 -10.93 42.83
C PHE A 1 95.35 -12.43 42.84
N GLN A 2 94.78 -13.24 41.93
CA GLN A 2 94.96 -14.71 41.98
C GLN A 2 96.43 -15.16 41.89
N SER A 3 97.21 -14.58 40.96
CA SER A 3 98.66 -14.87 40.82
C SER A 3 99.46 -14.45 42.06
N ASP A 4 99.12 -13.30 42.64
CA ASP A 4 99.82 -12.74 43.80
C ASP A 4 99.51 -13.50 45.09
N LEU A 5 98.24 -13.89 45.29
CA LEU A 5 97.78 -14.73 46.41
C LEU A 5 98.43 -16.12 46.33
N LYS A 6 98.47 -16.71 45.14
CA LYS A 6 99.12 -18.01 44.91
C LYS A 6 100.61 -17.94 45.23
N ARG A 7 101.31 -16.92 44.73
CA ARG A 7 102.73 -16.67 45.06
C ARG A 7 102.93 -16.45 46.55
N LEU A 8 102.09 -15.68 47.22
CA LEU A 8 102.13 -15.47 48.67
C LEU A 8 101.95 -16.79 49.43
N CYS A 9 100.98 -17.62 49.06
CA CYS A 9 100.72 -18.92 49.67
C CYS A 9 101.86 -19.93 49.43
N ASP A 10 102.46 -19.93 48.23
CA ASP A 10 103.57 -20.81 47.85
C ASP A 10 104.90 -20.39 48.50
N VAL A 11 105.18 -19.08 48.58
CA VAL A 11 106.27 -18.51 49.41
C VAL A 11 106.03 -18.85 50.87
N SER A 12 104.76 -18.86 51.28
CA SER A 12 104.41 -19.26 52.62
C SER A 12 104.81 -20.72 52.87
N ARG A 13 104.31 -21.66 52.06
CA ARG A 13 104.57 -23.10 52.23
C ARG A 13 106.04 -23.49 52.15
N SER A 14 106.91 -22.65 51.58
CA SER A 14 108.35 -22.89 51.43
C SER A 14 109.22 -22.33 52.56
N LEU A 15 108.70 -21.47 53.43
CA LEU A 15 109.41 -20.94 54.59
C LEU A 15 109.11 -21.78 55.85
N GLY A 16 110.15 -22.29 56.52
CA GLY A 16 110.01 -23.18 57.68
C GLY A 16 109.20 -22.58 58.82
N ALA A 17 108.32 -23.39 59.42
CA ALA A 17 107.18 -22.98 60.26
C ALA A 17 107.50 -22.19 61.55
N ASN A 18 108.79 -22.01 61.89
CA ASN A 18 109.22 -21.43 63.16
C ASN A 18 110.10 -20.18 63.04
N SER A 19 110.28 -19.59 61.84
CA SER A 19 111.02 -18.32 61.71
C SER A 19 110.10 -17.11 61.93
N ASP A 20 110.63 -16.03 62.48
CA ASP A 20 109.87 -14.77 62.62
C ASP A 20 109.50 -14.17 61.24
N ALA A 21 110.26 -14.49 60.20
CA ALA A 21 109.92 -14.16 58.82
C ALA A 21 108.69 -14.94 58.34
N TRP A 22 108.58 -16.22 58.69
CA TRP A 22 107.42 -17.07 58.41
C TRP A 22 106.14 -16.50 59.05
N LYS A 23 106.19 -16.16 60.35
CA LYS A 23 105.06 -15.55 61.06
C LYS A 23 104.60 -14.24 60.40
N ARG A 24 105.53 -13.42 59.89
CA ARG A 24 105.20 -12.18 59.15
C ARG A 24 104.58 -12.47 57.79
N VAL A 25 105.08 -13.44 57.04
CA VAL A 25 104.51 -13.83 55.74
C VAL A 25 103.11 -14.43 55.90
N VAL A 26 102.89 -15.26 56.92
CA VAL A 26 101.55 -15.79 57.27
C VAL A 26 100.61 -14.64 57.65
N ALA A 27 101.03 -13.73 58.52
CA ALA A 27 100.21 -12.57 58.89
C ALA A 27 99.86 -11.68 57.69
N ILE A 28 100.79 -11.47 56.74
CA ILE A 28 100.52 -10.72 55.50
C ILE A 28 99.57 -11.49 54.57
N SER A 29 99.75 -12.82 54.46
CA SER A 29 98.86 -13.70 53.69
C SER A 29 97.45 -13.67 54.27
N ASP A 30 97.29 -13.78 55.58
CA ASP A 30 95.99 -13.73 56.27
C ASP A 30 95.32 -12.36 56.10
N LEU A 31 96.07 -11.26 56.22
CA LEU A 31 95.55 -9.92 55.94
C LEU A 31 95.10 -9.76 54.47
N PHE A 32 95.83 -10.35 53.54
CA PHE A 32 95.47 -10.29 52.12
C PHE A 32 94.27 -11.20 51.80
N ILE A 33 94.18 -12.39 52.40
CA ILE A 33 93.01 -13.28 52.33
C ILE A 33 91.78 -12.56 52.89
N GLU A 34 91.89 -11.93 54.06
CA GLU A 34 90.77 -11.18 54.65
C GLU A 34 90.40 -9.94 53.83
N SER A 35 91.37 -9.28 53.18
CA SER A 35 91.09 -8.19 52.23
C SER A 35 90.32 -8.66 50.99
N VAL A 36 90.76 -9.75 50.35
CA VAL A 36 90.06 -10.35 49.20
C VAL A 36 88.68 -10.86 49.62
N LYS A 37 88.56 -11.51 50.79
CA LYS A 37 87.29 -11.95 51.36
C LYS A 37 86.36 -10.78 51.65
N SER A 38 86.88 -9.64 52.12
CA SER A 38 86.10 -8.42 52.31
C SER A 38 85.58 -7.87 50.98
N MET A 39 86.37 -7.92 49.90
CA MET A 39 85.90 -7.52 48.57
C MET A 39 84.81 -8.47 48.04
N ILE A 40 85.01 -9.78 48.17
CA ILE A 40 84.02 -10.78 47.76
C ILE A 40 82.74 -10.64 48.61
N ARG A 41 82.84 -10.30 49.91
CA ARG A 41 81.69 -10.01 50.78
C ARG A 41 80.85 -8.84 50.30
N ILE A 42 81.46 -7.82 49.69
CA ILE A 42 80.70 -6.69 49.10
C ILE A 42 79.87 -7.17 47.90
N GLU A 43 80.43 -8.02 47.04
CA GLU A 43 79.68 -8.59 45.91
C GLU A 43 78.64 -9.62 46.36
N TYR A 44 78.94 -10.40 47.41
CA TYR A 44 77.96 -11.25 48.09
C TYR A 44 76.78 -10.44 48.62
N GLY A 45 77.03 -9.34 49.34
CA GLY A 45 75.96 -8.49 49.89
C GLY A 45 75.00 -7.96 48.82
N LYS A 46 75.54 -7.53 47.67
CA LYS A 46 74.72 -7.10 46.52
C LYS A 46 73.87 -8.24 45.95
N LEU A 47 74.45 -9.44 45.85
CA LEU A 47 73.72 -10.62 45.35
C LEU A 47 72.69 -11.14 46.36
N ASP A 48 72.97 -11.03 47.64
CA ASP A 48 72.05 -11.38 48.71
C ASP A 48 70.86 -10.44 48.73
N GLU A 49 71.08 -9.12 48.65
CA GLU A 49 70.00 -8.15 48.46
C GLU A 49 69.15 -8.43 47.21
N MET A 50 69.80 -8.76 46.08
CA MET A 50 69.11 -9.11 44.84
C MET A 50 68.29 -10.41 45.00
N SER A 51 68.86 -11.44 45.63
CA SER A 51 68.20 -12.73 45.84
C SER A 51 67.03 -12.63 46.82
N GLN A 52 67.17 -11.86 47.91
CA GLN A 52 66.06 -11.59 48.83
C GLN A 52 64.97 -10.76 48.15
N SER A 53 65.35 -9.74 47.37
CA SER A 53 64.39 -8.95 46.60
C SER A 53 63.63 -9.82 45.59
N ALA A 54 64.31 -10.76 44.91
CA ALA A 54 63.68 -11.70 43.99
C ALA A 54 62.72 -12.67 44.71
N LYS A 55 63.09 -13.10 45.93
CA LYS A 55 62.24 -13.94 46.77
C LYS A 55 60.93 -13.24 47.17
N GLU A 56 61.02 -11.97 47.54
CA GLU A 56 59.87 -11.18 48.02
C GLU A 56 59.03 -10.58 46.90
N ASN A 57 59.67 -10.05 45.86
CA ASN A 57 59.03 -9.21 44.84
C ASN A 57 59.03 -9.82 43.42
N GLY A 58 59.52 -11.05 43.30
CA GLY A 58 59.71 -11.74 42.03
C GLY A 58 60.96 -11.31 41.26
N VAL A 59 61.37 -12.14 40.31
CA VAL A 59 62.51 -11.85 39.42
C VAL A 59 62.09 -10.84 38.36
N ARG A 60 62.77 -9.69 38.30
CA ARG A 60 62.43 -8.58 37.38
C ARG A 60 63.41 -8.38 36.23
N ASP A 61 64.66 -8.81 36.41
CA ASP A 61 65.71 -8.73 35.39
C ASP A 61 66.61 -9.96 35.54
N GLY A 62 66.10 -11.09 35.07
CA GLY A 62 66.77 -12.37 35.24
C GLY A 62 68.11 -12.42 34.50
N LYS A 63 68.26 -11.65 33.42
CA LYS A 63 69.53 -11.54 32.69
C LYS A 63 70.62 -10.87 33.53
N ARG A 64 70.30 -9.75 34.19
CA ARG A 64 71.25 -9.07 35.09
C ARG A 64 71.60 -9.93 36.29
N GLU A 65 70.60 -10.56 36.91
CA GLU A 65 70.81 -11.45 38.04
C GLU A 65 71.69 -12.66 37.65
N ALA A 66 71.46 -13.25 36.47
CA ALA A 66 72.28 -14.34 35.92
C ALA A 66 73.74 -13.92 35.73
N GLN A 67 73.97 -12.74 35.12
CA GLN A 67 75.31 -12.19 34.92
C GLN A 67 76.04 -11.95 36.24
N LYS A 68 75.32 -11.44 37.26
CA LYS A 68 75.89 -11.18 38.58
C LYS A 68 76.24 -12.48 39.31
N LEU A 69 75.37 -13.49 39.26
CA LEU A 69 75.65 -14.81 39.81
C LEU A 69 76.85 -15.46 39.13
N GLN A 70 76.91 -15.44 37.79
CA GLN A 70 78.03 -15.98 37.04
C GLN A 70 79.35 -15.25 37.33
N ALA A 71 79.30 -13.92 37.48
CA ALA A 71 80.46 -13.13 37.88
C ALA A 71 80.92 -13.48 39.30
N PHE A 72 80.00 -13.75 40.22
CA PHE A 72 80.33 -14.17 41.57
C PHE A 72 80.92 -15.58 41.63
N ASP A 73 80.35 -16.51 40.86
CA ASP A 73 80.89 -17.87 40.71
C ASP A 73 82.32 -17.86 40.13
N SER A 74 82.69 -16.83 39.35
CA SER A 74 84.06 -16.68 38.88
C SER A 74 85.08 -16.48 40.00
N PHE A 75 84.65 -16.13 41.22
CA PHE A 75 85.52 -16.08 42.41
C PHE A 75 85.71 -17.43 43.11
N CYS A 76 85.12 -18.53 42.62
CA CYS A 76 85.25 -19.87 43.24
C CYS A 76 86.71 -20.30 43.42
N TRP A 77 87.66 -19.80 42.62
CA TRP A 77 89.09 -20.06 42.80
C TRP A 77 89.61 -19.61 44.18
N PHE A 78 88.94 -18.65 44.84
CA PHE A 78 89.32 -18.17 46.17
C PHE A 78 89.12 -19.24 47.25
N ASP A 79 88.13 -20.11 47.09
CA ASP A 79 87.83 -21.16 48.05
C ASP A 79 88.90 -22.24 48.13
N ASP A 80 89.76 -22.37 47.12
CA ASP A 80 90.91 -23.29 47.15
C ASP A 80 91.98 -22.86 48.16
N PHE A 81 91.91 -21.61 48.64
CA PHE A 81 92.78 -21.05 49.68
C PHE A 81 92.16 -21.12 51.08
N LEU A 82 90.94 -21.63 51.20
CA LEU A 82 90.22 -21.77 52.46
C LEU A 82 90.10 -23.26 52.86
N PRO A 83 90.02 -23.60 54.16
CA PRO A 83 89.69 -24.95 54.59
C PRO A 83 88.36 -25.42 53.98
N ALA A 84 88.21 -26.74 53.75
CA ALA A 84 87.04 -27.30 53.07
C ALA A 84 85.68 -26.92 53.71
N LYS A 85 85.65 -26.72 55.03
CA LYS A 85 84.46 -26.28 55.79
C LYS A 85 84.16 -24.78 55.68
N ASP A 86 85.14 -23.99 55.22
CA ASP A 86 85.12 -22.53 55.19
C ASP A 86 85.09 -21.98 53.75
N LYS A 87 84.83 -22.83 52.74
CA LYS A 87 84.66 -22.45 51.34
C LYS A 87 83.51 -21.45 51.22
N PHE A 88 83.86 -20.17 51.15
CA PHE A 88 82.91 -19.07 51.29
C PHE A 88 82.08 -18.91 50.02
N VAL A 89 82.72 -18.86 48.85
CA VAL A 89 82.04 -18.56 47.57
C VAL A 89 81.10 -19.70 47.19
N ALA A 90 81.55 -20.95 47.25
CA ALA A 90 80.78 -22.14 46.93
C ALA A 90 79.56 -22.30 47.86
N ASN A 91 79.73 -22.09 49.17
CA ASN A 91 78.61 -22.15 50.12
C ASN A 91 77.59 -21.02 49.85
N CYS A 92 78.05 -19.81 49.55
CA CYS A 92 77.18 -18.69 49.17
C CYS A 92 76.43 -18.96 47.85
N SER A 93 77.10 -19.48 46.81
CA SER A 93 76.48 -19.84 45.53
C SER A 93 75.42 -20.93 45.68
N ILE A 94 75.64 -21.92 46.55
CA ILE A 94 74.63 -22.91 46.92
C ILE A 94 73.44 -22.25 47.62
N GLY A 95 73.67 -21.28 48.50
CA GLY A 95 72.60 -20.52 49.16
C GLY A 95 71.74 -19.71 48.19
N PHE A 96 72.36 -19.04 47.21
CA PHE A 96 71.64 -18.35 46.14
C PHE A 96 70.86 -19.33 45.27
N ALA A 97 71.47 -20.46 44.88
CA ALA A 97 70.80 -21.48 44.08
C ALA A 97 69.53 -22.02 44.75
N HIS A 98 69.57 -22.29 46.06
CA HIS A 98 68.39 -22.69 46.82
C HIS A 98 67.33 -21.58 46.86
N SER A 99 67.73 -20.32 47.09
CA SER A 99 66.79 -19.20 47.18
C SER A 99 66.03 -18.97 45.87
N TYR A 100 66.72 -19.06 44.74
CA TYR A 100 66.06 -19.02 43.43
C TYR A 100 65.22 -20.28 43.16
N ALA A 101 65.70 -21.48 43.51
CA ALA A 101 64.92 -22.71 43.35
C ALA A 101 63.60 -22.69 44.14
N ASP A 102 63.59 -22.13 45.34
CA ASP A 102 62.37 -21.90 46.13
C ASP A 102 61.40 -20.96 45.40
N ARG A 103 61.90 -19.86 44.83
CA ARG A 103 61.08 -18.93 44.04
C ARG A 103 60.52 -19.60 42.79
N VAL A 104 61.30 -20.41 42.10
CA VAL A 104 60.85 -21.21 40.95
C VAL A 104 59.70 -22.14 41.32
N SER A 105 59.82 -22.85 42.45
CA SER A 105 58.77 -23.72 42.97
C SER A 105 57.50 -22.94 43.31
N TYR A 106 57.65 -21.73 43.87
CA TYR A 106 56.55 -20.84 44.19
C TYR A 106 55.81 -20.35 42.94
N VAL A 107 56.53 -19.78 41.96
CA VAL A 107 55.98 -19.31 40.68
C VAL A 107 55.27 -20.43 39.94
N ARG A 108 55.82 -21.65 39.96
CA ARG A 108 55.16 -22.85 39.41
C ARG A 108 53.81 -23.10 40.07
N LYS A 109 53.74 -23.05 41.40
CA LYS A 109 52.51 -23.29 42.15
C LYS A 109 51.46 -22.23 41.82
N GLU A 110 51.85 -20.96 41.76
CA GLU A 110 50.95 -19.87 41.39
C GLU A 110 50.46 -19.95 39.94
N ALA A 111 51.33 -20.32 39.00
CA ALA A 111 50.96 -20.53 37.60
C ALA A 111 49.90 -21.64 37.48
N LEU A 112 50.11 -22.77 38.17
CA LEU A 112 49.19 -23.90 38.15
C LEU A 112 47.86 -23.57 38.84
N GLU A 113 47.88 -22.81 39.93
CA GLU A 113 46.65 -22.37 40.61
C GLU A 113 45.86 -21.38 39.75
N SER A 114 46.54 -20.42 39.11
CA SER A 114 45.89 -19.47 38.20
C SER A 114 45.28 -20.18 36.98
N LEU A 115 46.00 -21.15 36.40
CA LEU A 115 45.46 -22.01 35.34
C LEU A 115 44.25 -22.82 35.80
N ARG A 116 44.29 -23.37 37.00
CA ARG A 116 43.17 -24.11 37.56
C ARG A 116 41.94 -23.21 37.75
N GLN A 117 42.13 -22.00 38.27
CA GLN A 117 41.05 -21.03 38.45
C GLN A 117 40.42 -20.59 37.11
N ILE A 118 41.23 -20.49 36.06
CA ILE A 118 40.76 -20.25 34.68
C ILE A 118 39.95 -21.47 34.18
N GLN A 119 40.42 -22.69 34.44
CA GLN A 119 39.77 -23.93 33.99
C GLN A 119 38.51 -24.31 34.76
N ASP A 120 38.41 -23.93 36.04
CA ASP A 120 37.27 -24.27 36.92
C ASP A 120 36.04 -23.33 36.68
N SER A 121 36.08 -22.49 35.64
CA SER A 121 34.96 -21.68 35.14
C SER A 121 34.27 -20.82 36.21
N THR A 122 35.02 -20.26 37.15
CA THR A 122 34.49 -19.39 38.20
C THR A 122 34.44 -17.92 37.74
N CYS A 123 33.67 -17.09 38.45
CA CYS A 123 33.55 -15.63 38.19
C CYS A 123 34.90 -14.88 38.31
N GLU A 124 35.97 -15.56 38.73
CA GLU A 124 37.32 -15.02 38.93
C GLU A 124 38.28 -15.31 37.75
N SER A 125 37.83 -15.97 36.67
CA SER A 125 38.70 -16.38 35.54
C SER A 125 39.47 -15.22 34.90
N ALA A 126 38.85 -14.03 34.77
CA ALA A 126 39.52 -12.84 34.26
C ALA A 126 40.60 -12.29 35.21
N SER A 127 40.39 -12.37 36.53
CA SER A 127 41.39 -11.99 37.52
C SER A 127 42.55 -13.01 37.54
N ALA A 128 42.22 -14.30 37.43
CA ALA A 128 43.21 -15.37 37.33
C ALA A 128 44.05 -15.27 36.04
N ALA A 129 43.44 -14.88 34.92
CA ALA A 129 44.14 -14.58 33.67
C ALA A 129 45.10 -13.39 33.81
N SER A 130 44.66 -12.31 34.47
CA SER A 130 45.52 -11.15 34.75
C SER A 130 46.70 -11.51 35.66
N ASN A 131 46.48 -12.33 36.70
CA ASN A 131 47.54 -12.84 37.55
C ASN A 131 48.51 -13.74 36.78
N LEU A 132 47.98 -14.63 35.93
CA LEU A 132 48.78 -15.50 35.07
C LEU A 132 49.68 -14.69 34.12
N LYS A 133 49.24 -13.51 33.65
CA LYS A 133 50.07 -12.60 32.85
C LYS A 133 51.35 -12.18 33.58
N ILE A 134 51.20 -11.76 34.83
CA ILE A 134 52.32 -11.32 35.67
C ILE A 134 53.26 -12.51 35.93
N ILE A 135 52.69 -13.67 36.24
CA ILE A 135 53.43 -14.91 36.51
C ILE A 135 54.21 -15.37 35.27
N LEU A 136 53.60 -15.35 34.08
CA LEU A 136 54.26 -15.71 32.82
C LEU A 136 55.41 -14.76 32.49
N GLN A 137 55.26 -13.46 32.76
CA GLN A 137 56.34 -12.49 32.59
C GLN A 137 57.51 -12.80 33.53
N GLU A 138 57.24 -13.10 34.80
CA GLU A 138 58.28 -13.51 35.75
C GLU A 138 58.93 -14.84 35.33
N MET A 139 58.16 -15.80 34.83
CA MET A 139 58.70 -17.07 34.31
C MET A 139 59.68 -16.84 33.15
N ARG A 140 59.40 -15.87 32.27
CA ARG A 140 60.33 -15.46 31.21
C ARG A 140 61.64 -14.91 31.79
N GLU A 141 61.57 -14.07 32.82
CA GLU A 141 62.77 -13.56 33.50
C GLU A 141 63.57 -14.70 34.17
N ILE A 142 62.89 -15.61 34.87
CA ILE A 142 63.50 -16.80 35.48
C ILE A 142 64.15 -17.70 34.42
N SER A 143 63.59 -17.79 33.20
CA SER A 143 64.18 -18.56 32.11
C SER A 143 65.59 -18.07 31.73
N HIS A 144 65.86 -16.77 31.87
CA HIS A 144 67.19 -16.19 31.67
C HIS A 144 68.18 -16.55 32.78
N LEU A 145 67.70 -16.85 33.99
CA LEU A 145 68.50 -17.33 35.14
C LEU A 145 68.82 -18.82 35.07
N ALA A 146 67.91 -19.62 34.49
CA ALA A 146 67.96 -21.07 34.47
C ALA A 146 69.33 -21.68 34.08
N PRO A 147 70.06 -21.16 33.06
CA PRO A 147 71.35 -21.72 32.65
C PRO A 147 72.43 -21.65 33.73
N VAL A 148 72.39 -20.62 34.58
CA VAL A 148 73.39 -20.39 35.64
C VAL A 148 73.10 -21.26 36.87
N LEU A 149 71.83 -21.50 37.17
CA LEU A 149 71.38 -22.32 38.31
C LEU A 149 71.55 -23.83 38.11
N LYS A 150 71.92 -24.28 36.90
CA LYS A 150 72.04 -25.70 36.50
C LYS A 150 70.74 -26.52 36.62
N ASP A 151 69.60 -25.87 36.82
CA ASP A 151 68.24 -26.46 36.82
C ASP A 151 67.42 -26.01 35.59
N VAL A 152 68.02 -26.14 34.41
CA VAL A 152 67.40 -25.75 33.13
C VAL A 152 66.16 -26.61 32.83
N LYS A 153 66.19 -27.91 33.18
CA LYS A 153 65.11 -28.85 32.85
C LYS A 153 63.84 -28.61 33.67
N GLY A 154 63.95 -28.25 34.94
CA GLY A 154 62.79 -27.94 35.78
C GLY A 154 61.99 -26.75 35.22
N LEU A 155 62.71 -25.72 34.78
CA LEU A 155 62.14 -24.45 34.34
C LEU A 155 61.52 -24.47 32.94
N THR A 156 62.21 -25.04 31.95
CA THR A 156 61.67 -25.16 30.59
C THR A 156 60.40 -26.02 30.55
N ASN A 157 60.30 -27.04 31.42
CA ASN A 157 59.12 -27.89 31.54
C ASN A 157 57.90 -27.14 32.09
N ILE A 158 58.10 -26.17 32.99
CA ILE A 158 57.00 -25.39 33.59
C ILE A 158 56.45 -24.38 32.57
N GLU A 159 57.32 -23.67 31.85
CA GLU A 159 56.88 -22.75 30.79
C GLU A 159 56.12 -23.49 29.68
N THR A 160 56.71 -24.57 29.16
CA THR A 160 56.07 -25.37 28.10
C THR A 160 54.75 -25.98 28.58
N GLY A 161 54.70 -26.54 29.79
CA GLY A 161 53.48 -27.11 30.36
C GLY A 161 52.37 -26.09 30.61
N THR A 162 52.73 -24.85 30.98
CA THR A 162 51.76 -23.76 31.19
C THR A 162 51.20 -23.29 29.85
N LYS A 163 52.05 -23.13 28.84
CA LYS A 163 51.69 -22.81 27.46
C LYS A 163 50.74 -23.84 26.83
N THR A 164 51.05 -25.14 26.95
CA THR A 164 50.17 -26.20 26.42
C THR A 164 48.78 -26.17 27.05
N ARG A 165 48.68 -26.02 28.38
CA ARG A 165 47.38 -25.96 29.07
C ARG A 165 46.58 -24.70 28.73
N LEU A 166 47.26 -23.57 28.54
CA LEU A 166 46.63 -22.35 28.09
C LEU A 166 46.05 -22.52 26.68
N GLN A 167 46.79 -23.15 25.77
CA GLN A 167 46.31 -23.46 24.43
C GLN A 167 45.10 -24.39 24.43
N GLU A 168 45.13 -25.46 25.23
CA GLU A 168 43.97 -26.36 25.41
C GLU A 168 42.73 -25.59 25.90
N HIS A 169 42.91 -24.70 26.87
CA HIS A 169 41.83 -23.86 27.39
C HIS A 169 41.25 -22.91 26.35
N ILE A 170 42.10 -22.25 25.55
CA ILE A 170 41.65 -21.35 24.47
C ILE A 170 40.84 -22.10 23.42
N ILE A 171 41.22 -23.34 23.09
CA ILE A 171 40.45 -24.20 22.19
C ILE A 171 39.07 -24.52 22.78
N VAL A 172 39.01 -24.88 24.07
CA VAL A 172 37.75 -25.16 24.78
C VAL A 172 36.86 -23.92 24.84
N LEU A 173 37.43 -22.75 25.18
CA LEU A 173 36.73 -21.47 25.17
C LEU A 173 36.15 -21.17 23.77
N GLY A 174 36.95 -21.37 22.72
CA GLY A 174 36.49 -21.17 21.34
C GLY A 174 35.34 -22.10 20.94
N GLN A 175 35.32 -23.34 21.43
CA GLN A 175 34.20 -24.28 21.22
C GLN A 175 32.97 -23.89 22.03
N ALA A 176 33.14 -23.49 23.30
CA ALA A 176 32.05 -23.03 24.17
C ALA A 176 31.34 -21.81 23.57
N VAL A 177 32.10 -20.79 23.15
CA VAL A 177 31.58 -19.59 22.47
C VAL A 177 30.79 -19.95 21.20
N MET A 178 31.26 -20.93 20.42
CA MET A 178 30.52 -21.38 19.23
C MET A 178 29.19 -22.04 19.58
N ASN A 179 29.12 -22.81 20.66
CA ASN A 179 27.87 -23.39 21.14
C ASN A 179 26.92 -22.29 21.64
N ASP A 180 27.42 -21.33 22.41
CA ASP A 180 26.61 -20.21 22.91
C ASP A 180 26.10 -19.30 21.79
N ILE A 181 26.88 -19.12 20.72
CA ILE A 181 26.45 -18.45 19.48
C ILE A 181 25.26 -19.20 18.85
N ASN A 182 25.31 -20.53 18.79
CA ASN A 182 24.25 -21.34 18.20
C ASN A 182 22.99 -21.32 19.07
N ASP A 183 23.15 -21.41 20.40
CA ASP A 183 22.06 -21.27 21.37
C ASP A 183 21.40 -19.89 21.24
N LEU A 184 22.20 -18.82 21.08
CA LEU A 184 21.68 -17.47 20.88
C LEU A 184 20.82 -17.39 19.61
N LYS A 185 21.31 -17.89 18.48
CA LYS A 185 20.56 -17.92 17.21
C LYS A 185 19.24 -18.67 17.35
N SER A 186 19.26 -19.86 17.96
CA SER A 186 18.06 -20.66 18.20
C SER A 186 17.05 -19.92 19.09
N ALA A 187 17.54 -19.28 20.17
CA ALA A 187 16.67 -18.55 21.09
C ALA A 187 16.02 -17.31 20.44
N PHE A 188 16.72 -16.65 19.51
CA PHE A 188 16.17 -15.56 18.70
C PHE A 188 15.09 -16.05 17.72
N ASP A 189 15.35 -17.15 17.00
CA ASP A 189 14.38 -17.76 16.08
C ASP A 189 13.09 -18.18 16.78
N GLU A 190 13.21 -18.73 18.00
CA GLU A 190 12.09 -19.16 18.84
C GLU A 190 11.40 -18.03 19.61
N ASN A 191 11.95 -16.81 19.60
CA ASN A 191 11.51 -15.70 20.45
C ASN A 191 11.50 -16.05 21.95
N PHE A 192 12.49 -16.83 22.40
CA PHE A 192 12.60 -17.29 23.78
C PHE A 192 13.49 -16.34 24.59
N GLN A 193 12.87 -15.32 25.21
CA GLN A 193 13.58 -14.25 25.93
C GLN A 193 14.59 -14.77 26.97
N GLN A 194 14.20 -15.77 27.77
CA GLN A 194 15.09 -16.32 28.80
C GLN A 194 16.31 -17.01 28.18
N GLY A 195 16.15 -17.70 27.06
CA GLY A 195 17.26 -18.32 26.32
C GLY A 195 18.22 -17.28 25.76
N ILE A 196 17.69 -16.17 25.23
CA ILE A 196 18.52 -15.04 24.74
C ILE A 196 19.35 -14.46 25.88
N ILE A 197 18.76 -14.22 27.05
CA ILE A 197 19.47 -13.67 28.22
C ILE A 197 20.57 -14.63 28.68
N ILE A 198 20.28 -15.93 28.79
CA ILE A 198 21.26 -16.94 29.21
C ILE A 198 22.43 -17.01 28.22
N ALA A 199 22.13 -17.05 26.91
CA ALA A 199 23.17 -17.11 25.89
C ALA A 199 24.01 -15.82 25.87
N MET A 200 23.40 -14.65 26.06
CA MET A 200 24.14 -13.39 26.19
C MET A 200 25.01 -13.33 27.46
N ASP A 201 24.53 -13.82 28.61
CA ASP A 201 25.33 -13.90 29.85
C ASP A 201 26.59 -14.77 29.61
N ARG A 202 26.48 -15.88 28.87
CA ARG A 202 27.61 -16.75 28.55
C ARG A 202 28.57 -16.12 27.52
N LEU A 203 28.05 -15.44 26.51
CA LEU A 203 28.88 -14.72 25.54
C LEU A 203 29.64 -13.54 26.19
N GLU A 204 29.02 -12.85 27.14
CA GLU A 204 29.69 -11.82 27.94
C GLU A 204 30.87 -12.42 28.71
N HIS A 205 30.67 -13.57 29.36
CA HIS A 205 31.73 -14.27 30.06
C HIS A 205 32.86 -14.69 29.10
N GLY A 206 32.52 -15.33 27.97
CA GLY A 206 33.50 -15.76 26.99
C GLY A 206 34.29 -14.61 26.35
N LEU A 207 33.64 -13.47 26.11
CA LEU A 207 34.30 -12.27 25.57
C LEU A 207 35.18 -11.58 26.61
N SER A 208 34.73 -11.50 27.87
CA SER A 208 35.52 -11.02 29.01
C SER A 208 36.79 -11.84 29.18
N GLU A 209 36.65 -13.17 29.18
CA GLU A 209 37.74 -14.11 29.33
C GLU A 209 38.72 -14.05 28.15
N ALA A 210 38.22 -14.08 26.91
CA ALA A 210 39.06 -13.93 25.73
C ALA A 210 39.81 -12.58 25.70
N SER A 211 39.21 -11.53 26.26
CA SER A 211 39.86 -10.22 26.40
C SER A 211 40.94 -10.21 27.48
N ALA A 212 40.73 -10.93 28.59
CA ALA A 212 41.71 -11.05 29.68
C ALA A 212 42.92 -11.91 29.29
N LEU A 213 42.71 -12.94 28.46
CA LEU A 213 43.78 -13.80 27.94
C LEU A 213 44.58 -13.15 26.81
N HIS A 214 44.09 -12.06 26.22
CA HIS A 214 44.74 -11.39 25.11
C HIS A 214 46.04 -10.67 25.54
N GLY A 215 47.09 -10.82 24.74
CA GLY A 215 48.42 -10.29 25.03
C GLY A 215 49.12 -10.99 26.20
N LEU A 216 48.76 -12.24 26.50
CA LEU A 216 49.54 -13.14 27.37
C LEU A 216 50.76 -13.70 26.61
N ASP A 217 50.55 -14.13 25.37
CA ASP A 217 51.59 -14.58 24.46
C ASP A 217 51.15 -14.35 23.01
N ASP A 218 52.08 -13.93 22.15
CA ASP A 218 51.80 -13.59 20.74
C ASP A 218 51.31 -14.83 19.97
N ASP A 219 51.72 -16.03 20.42
CA ASP A 219 51.37 -17.32 19.83
C ASP A 219 49.86 -17.61 19.86
N TYR A 220 49.09 -17.01 20.77
CA TYR A 220 47.65 -17.30 20.96
C TYR A 220 46.72 -16.17 20.54
N ASP A 221 47.26 -14.97 20.29
CA ASP A 221 46.45 -13.78 20.04
C ASP A 221 45.62 -13.92 18.76
N ALA A 222 46.12 -14.63 17.75
CA ALA A 222 45.36 -14.90 16.52
C ALA A 222 44.08 -15.72 16.79
N GLU A 223 44.14 -16.68 17.72
CA GLU A 223 43.02 -17.55 18.06
C GLU A 223 42.01 -16.82 18.94
N LEU A 224 42.48 -16.02 19.90
CA LEU A 224 41.63 -15.16 20.73
C LEU A 224 40.93 -14.09 19.89
N GLU A 225 41.61 -13.47 18.93
CA GLU A 225 40.99 -12.55 17.98
C GLU A 225 39.99 -13.25 17.04
N SER A 226 40.23 -14.52 16.69
CA SER A 226 39.25 -15.35 15.99
C SER A 226 37.97 -15.56 16.82
N VAL A 227 38.09 -15.78 18.13
CA VAL A 227 36.93 -15.89 19.03
C VAL A 227 36.17 -14.55 19.11
N LYS A 228 36.86 -13.43 19.36
CA LYS A 228 36.24 -12.10 19.43
C LYS A 228 35.54 -11.71 18.12
N SER A 229 36.19 -11.97 16.98
CA SER A 229 35.62 -11.66 15.66
C SER A 229 34.38 -12.49 15.33
N ARG A 230 34.30 -13.74 15.79
CA ARG A 230 33.08 -14.57 15.67
C ARG A 230 31.92 -14.01 16.48
N ILE A 231 32.15 -13.60 17.73
CA ILE A 231 31.12 -12.95 18.57
C ILE A 231 30.62 -11.68 17.89
N LYS A 232 31.54 -10.84 17.40
CA LYS A 232 31.21 -9.62 16.66
C LYS A 232 30.37 -9.89 15.42
N SER A 233 30.77 -10.84 14.58
CA SER A 233 30.06 -11.22 13.36
C SER A 233 28.61 -11.67 13.65
N VAL A 234 28.39 -12.41 14.73
CA VAL A 234 27.04 -12.83 15.14
C VAL A 234 26.23 -11.66 15.66
N CYS A 235 26.84 -10.76 16.43
CA CYS A 235 26.18 -9.52 16.85
C CYS A 235 25.74 -8.69 15.64
N ASP A 236 26.61 -8.52 14.64
CA ASP A 236 26.31 -7.79 13.39
C ASP A 236 25.07 -8.37 12.66
N VAL A 237 24.98 -9.71 12.55
CA VAL A 237 23.82 -10.39 11.97
C VAL A 237 22.56 -10.13 12.80
N LEU A 238 22.65 -10.24 14.13
CA LEU A 238 21.53 -9.95 15.03
C LEU A 238 21.06 -8.51 14.93
N ILE A 239 21.96 -7.53 14.76
CA ILE A 239 21.57 -6.12 14.53
C ILE A 239 20.65 -6.03 13.32
N GLN A 240 21.04 -6.69 12.23
CA GLN A 240 20.29 -6.67 10.99
C GLN A 240 18.92 -7.34 11.15
N ASP A 241 18.84 -8.48 11.84
CA ASP A 241 17.58 -9.19 12.09
C ASP A 241 16.65 -8.40 13.00
N ILE A 242 17.18 -7.78 14.07
CA ILE A 242 16.44 -6.88 14.95
C ILE A 242 15.89 -5.70 14.15
N ARG A 243 16.70 -5.09 13.29
CA ARG A 243 16.27 -3.98 12.44
C ARG A 243 15.12 -4.38 11.52
N VAL A 244 15.28 -5.49 10.78
CA VAL A 244 14.23 -6.00 9.88
C VAL A 244 12.95 -6.29 10.65
N LEU A 245 13.03 -6.89 11.83
CA LEU A 245 11.87 -7.16 12.68
C LEU A 245 11.17 -5.86 13.12
N LEU A 246 11.92 -4.89 13.63
CA LEU A 246 11.37 -3.63 14.15
C LEU A 246 10.77 -2.75 13.05
N GLU A 247 11.34 -2.78 11.84
CA GLU A 247 10.81 -2.08 10.66
C GLU A 247 9.66 -2.85 9.97
N SER A 248 9.48 -4.15 10.23
CA SER A 248 8.44 -4.98 9.58
C SER A 248 7.01 -4.54 9.93
N LYS A 249 6.04 -4.81 9.04
CA LYS A 249 4.63 -4.47 9.28
C LYS A 249 3.99 -5.37 10.35
N GLY A 250 3.28 -4.77 11.32
CA GLY A 250 2.56 -5.51 12.36
C GLY A 250 3.44 -6.23 13.39
N LYS A 251 2.91 -7.30 14.03
CA LYS A 251 3.59 -8.10 15.07
C LYS A 251 4.09 -7.29 16.29
N TYR A 252 3.33 -6.27 16.68
CA TYR A 252 3.73 -5.31 17.72
C TYR A 252 4.07 -5.93 19.06
N ARG A 253 3.41 -7.02 19.45
CA ARG A 253 3.76 -7.77 20.67
C ARG A 253 5.17 -8.36 20.61
N LYS A 254 5.54 -8.99 19.49
CA LYS A 254 6.91 -9.50 19.29
C LYS A 254 7.94 -8.37 19.31
N LYS A 255 7.63 -7.23 18.67
CA LYS A 255 8.51 -6.04 18.73
C LYS A 255 8.71 -5.54 20.17
N ALA A 256 7.63 -5.51 20.96
CA ALA A 256 7.69 -5.12 22.37
C ALA A 256 8.58 -6.06 23.20
N ASP A 257 8.41 -7.37 23.00
CA ASP A 257 9.20 -8.40 23.68
C ASP A 257 10.69 -8.23 23.36
N TYR A 258 11.04 -8.01 22.09
CA TYR A 258 12.41 -7.77 21.64
C TYR A 258 13.02 -6.47 22.21
N LEU A 259 12.27 -5.37 22.18
CA LEU A 259 12.74 -4.09 22.74
C LEU A 259 13.01 -4.20 24.25
N HIS A 260 12.21 -4.99 24.97
CA HIS A 260 12.47 -5.26 26.39
C HIS A 260 13.70 -6.15 26.61
N THR A 261 13.91 -7.16 25.76
CA THR A 261 15.14 -7.97 25.80
C THR A 261 16.38 -7.10 25.54
N ILE A 262 16.32 -6.18 24.57
CA ILE A 262 17.43 -5.27 24.23
C ILE A 262 17.71 -4.28 25.37
N GLU A 263 16.68 -3.82 26.07
CA GLU A 263 16.84 -2.98 27.27
C GLU A 263 17.70 -3.65 28.34
N MET A 264 17.59 -4.98 28.48
CA MET A 264 18.40 -5.77 29.41
C MET A 264 19.86 -5.91 28.96
N PHE A 265 20.19 -5.70 27.69
CA PHE A 265 21.57 -5.84 27.18
C PHE A 265 22.50 -4.75 27.68
N GLY A 266 21.98 -3.61 28.13
CA GLY A 266 22.78 -2.52 28.71
C GLY A 266 23.57 -2.92 29.96
N LYS A 267 23.28 -4.07 30.58
CA LYS A 267 24.01 -4.60 31.74
C LYS A 267 25.36 -5.26 31.39
N TYR A 268 25.58 -5.60 30.13
CA TYR A 268 26.78 -6.30 29.67
C TYR A 268 27.89 -5.29 29.33
N VAL A 269 29.09 -5.46 29.88
CA VAL A 269 30.20 -4.51 29.69
C VAL A 269 30.91 -4.76 28.36
N HIS A 270 31.12 -6.03 27.99
CA HIS A 270 31.91 -6.40 26.83
C HIS A 270 31.08 -6.59 25.56
N VAL A 271 29.88 -7.17 25.68
CA VAL A 271 28.98 -7.45 24.54
C VAL A 271 28.14 -6.22 24.16
N ALA A 272 27.73 -5.36 25.10
CA ALA A 272 26.88 -4.21 24.77
C ALA A 272 27.47 -3.26 23.71
N PRO A 273 28.79 -2.96 23.68
CA PRO A 273 29.39 -2.18 22.60
C PRO A 273 29.27 -2.79 21.19
N LEU A 274 28.97 -4.09 21.08
CA LEU A 274 28.79 -4.81 19.82
C LEU A 274 27.32 -4.86 19.37
N LEU A 275 26.38 -4.38 20.21
CA LEU A 275 24.95 -4.43 19.97
C LEU A 275 24.38 -3.02 19.69
N PRO A 276 23.21 -2.91 19.04
CA PRO A 276 22.62 -1.61 18.78
C PRO A 276 22.20 -0.96 20.10
N LEU A 277 22.46 0.34 20.22
CA LEU A 277 21.95 1.12 21.34
C LEU A 277 20.42 1.06 21.37
N LEU A 278 19.85 0.95 22.56
CA LEU A 278 18.40 0.89 22.76
C LEU A 278 17.69 2.06 22.06
N ASP A 279 18.26 3.27 22.10
CA ASP A 279 17.67 4.44 21.46
C ASP A 279 17.65 4.35 19.94
N THR A 280 18.63 3.67 19.33
CA THR A 280 18.62 3.36 17.90
C THR A 280 17.48 2.40 17.57
N CYS A 281 17.30 1.34 18.37
CA CYS A 281 16.19 0.39 18.18
C CYS A 281 14.81 1.05 18.39
N LYS A 282 14.68 1.95 19.37
CA LYS A 282 13.47 2.77 19.56
C LYS A 282 13.18 3.62 18.32
N SER A 283 14.21 4.20 17.69
CA SER A 283 14.04 4.95 16.44
C SER A 283 13.52 4.07 15.31
N TRP A 284 14.10 2.89 15.08
CA TRP A 284 13.62 1.96 14.04
C TRP A 284 12.16 1.53 14.26
N ALA A 285 11.79 1.24 15.51
CA ALA A 285 10.41 0.91 15.86
C ALA A 285 9.46 2.09 15.61
N ARG A 286 9.88 3.32 15.97
CA ARG A 286 9.12 4.55 15.73
C ARG A 286 8.91 4.80 14.23
N ASP A 287 9.97 4.68 13.44
CA ASP A 287 9.93 4.89 11.98
C ASP A 287 9.02 3.84 11.31
N GLY A 288 9.08 2.58 11.75
CA GLY A 288 8.18 1.53 11.29
C GLY A 288 6.69 1.81 11.59
N VAL A 289 6.38 2.27 12.81
CA VAL A 289 5.02 2.69 13.21
C VAL A 289 4.56 3.88 12.36
N ALA A 290 5.40 4.90 12.19
CA ALA A 290 5.08 6.09 11.41
C ALA A 290 4.83 5.76 9.93
N LEU A 291 5.63 4.86 9.35
CA LEU A 291 5.45 4.38 7.99
C LEU A 291 4.13 3.61 7.82
N GLU A 292 3.78 2.74 8.77
CA GLU A 292 2.51 2.02 8.74
C GLU A 292 1.31 2.97 8.86
N ALA A 293 1.39 3.97 9.75
CA ALA A 293 0.38 5.02 9.87
C ALA A 293 0.18 5.78 8.55
N LYS A 294 1.28 6.16 7.88
CA LYS A 294 1.23 6.83 6.57
C LYS A 294 0.60 5.94 5.49
N ASN A 295 0.90 4.65 5.48
CA ASN A 295 0.29 3.72 4.54
C ASN A 295 -1.23 3.59 4.75
N ILE A 296 -1.69 3.64 6.01
CA ILE A 296 -3.13 3.66 6.32
C ILE A 296 -3.74 4.97 5.86
N GLU A 297 -3.08 6.11 6.11
CA GLU A 297 -3.51 7.42 5.62
C GLU A 297 -3.67 7.44 4.10
N ASP A 298 -2.67 6.96 3.35
CA ASP A 298 -2.71 6.86 1.89
C ASP A 298 -3.85 5.93 1.41
N CYS A 299 -4.08 4.82 2.10
CA CYS A 299 -5.20 3.91 1.82
C CYS A 299 -6.54 4.62 2.04
N VAL A 300 -6.68 5.33 3.17
CA VAL A 300 -7.85 6.15 3.47
C VAL A 300 -8.06 7.17 2.37
N PHE A 301 -7.05 7.86 1.84
CA PHE A 301 -7.25 8.84 0.76
C PHE A 301 -7.62 8.22 -0.58
N ARG A 302 -7.03 7.09 -0.97
CA ARG A 302 -7.15 6.54 -2.32
C ARG A 302 -8.35 5.65 -2.56
N THR A 303 -8.89 4.98 -1.54
CA THR A 303 -9.92 3.95 -1.73
C THR A 303 -11.20 4.22 -0.92
N ALA A 304 -12.28 3.49 -1.25
CA ALA A 304 -13.52 3.44 -0.46
C ALA A 304 -13.75 2.03 0.12
N GLU A 305 -12.68 1.24 0.25
CA GLU A 305 -12.71 -0.12 0.80
C GLU A 305 -12.67 -0.06 2.34
N TRP A 306 -13.79 0.35 2.92
CA TRP A 306 -13.88 0.65 4.35
C TRP A 306 -13.51 -0.52 5.25
N ASP A 307 -13.87 -1.76 4.87
CA ASP A 307 -13.58 -2.95 5.66
C ASP A 307 -12.07 -3.23 5.73
N GLN A 308 -11.35 -2.98 4.63
CA GLN A 308 -9.90 -3.08 4.59
C GLN A 308 -9.25 -2.02 5.48
N ILE A 309 -9.71 -0.77 5.39
CA ILE A 309 -9.23 0.34 6.22
C ILE A 309 -9.48 0.05 7.71
N ASP A 310 -10.67 -0.41 8.06
CA ASP A 310 -11.04 -0.73 9.44
C ASP A 310 -10.20 -1.88 10.01
N LYS A 311 -9.94 -2.91 9.20
CA LYS A 311 -9.03 -4.01 9.56
C LYS A 311 -7.60 -3.52 9.80
N LEU A 312 -7.10 -2.62 8.93
CA LEU A 312 -5.77 -2.03 9.10
C LEU A 312 -5.70 -1.16 10.36
N LEU A 313 -6.72 -0.36 10.65
CA LEU A 313 -6.81 0.44 11.88
C LEU A 313 -6.86 -0.43 13.14
N ALA A 314 -7.62 -1.54 13.10
CA ALA A 314 -7.68 -2.50 14.21
C ALA A 314 -6.31 -3.18 14.44
N GLN A 315 -5.60 -3.55 13.38
CA GLN A 315 -4.23 -4.07 13.49
C GLN A 315 -3.26 -3.02 14.02
N PHE A 316 -3.37 -1.77 13.54
CA PHE A 316 -2.54 -0.66 13.99
C PHE A 316 -2.82 -0.27 15.45
N GLN A 317 -4.01 -0.52 15.97
CA GLN A 317 -4.32 -0.32 17.39
C GLN A 317 -3.41 -1.18 18.30
N GLU A 318 -2.98 -2.36 17.85
CA GLU A 318 -2.01 -3.18 18.59
C GLU A 318 -0.63 -2.49 18.72
N ALA A 319 -0.31 -1.52 17.86
CA ALA A 319 0.94 -0.75 17.93
C ALA A 319 1.06 0.07 19.22
N THR A 320 -0.05 0.35 19.90
CA THR A 320 -0.04 1.03 21.20
C THR A 320 0.74 0.27 22.28
N ILE A 321 0.92 -1.05 22.12
CA ILE A 321 1.72 -1.88 23.04
C ILE A 321 3.19 -1.42 23.09
N ILE A 322 3.72 -0.86 21.99
CA ILE A 322 5.11 -0.39 21.90
C ILE A 322 5.26 1.13 22.15
N ASP A 323 4.18 1.84 22.52
CA ASP A 323 4.23 3.30 22.72
C ASP A 323 5.23 3.73 23.81
N LYS A 324 5.40 2.90 24.85
CA LYS A 324 6.44 3.11 25.88
C LYS A 324 7.85 3.21 25.32
N PHE A 325 8.09 2.66 24.13
CA PHE A 325 9.37 2.70 23.43
C PHE A 325 9.40 3.71 22.27
N THR A 326 8.28 3.98 21.62
CA THR A 326 8.20 4.87 20.45
C THR A 326 7.85 6.32 20.80
N SER A 327 7.67 6.65 22.08
CA SER A 327 7.26 7.99 22.54
C SER A 327 5.82 8.34 22.12
N ASP A 328 4.90 7.39 22.32
CA ASP A 328 3.47 7.53 22.02
C ASP A 328 3.13 7.76 20.53
N GLU A 329 4.03 7.40 19.60
CA GLU A 329 3.81 7.59 18.15
C GLU A 329 2.53 6.89 17.67
N ALA A 330 2.25 5.65 18.09
CA ALA A 330 1.06 4.95 17.63
C ALA A 330 -0.21 5.60 18.17
N SER A 331 -0.26 5.89 19.47
CA SER A 331 -1.38 6.60 20.10
C SER A 331 -1.63 7.98 19.49
N SER A 332 -0.57 8.73 19.19
CA SER A 332 -0.67 10.07 18.59
C SER A 332 -1.27 10.05 17.18
N ARG A 333 -1.03 8.97 16.42
CA ARG A 333 -1.51 8.79 15.03
C ARG A 333 -2.86 8.11 14.94
N LEU A 334 -3.19 7.20 15.88
CA LEU A 334 -4.41 6.40 15.82
C LEU A 334 -5.66 7.28 15.81
N ARG A 335 -5.76 8.27 16.71
CA ARG A 335 -6.94 9.15 16.78
C ARG A 335 -7.12 9.98 15.50
N PRO A 336 -6.09 10.69 14.98
CA PRO A 336 -6.18 11.38 13.69
C PRO A 336 -6.58 10.46 12.53
N LEU A 337 -6.04 9.23 12.46
CA LEU A 337 -6.40 8.28 11.40
C LEU A 337 -7.87 7.84 11.50
N MET A 338 -8.37 7.57 12.71
CA MET A 338 -9.78 7.25 12.92
C MET A 338 -10.69 8.44 12.56
N GLU A 339 -10.29 9.66 12.90
CA GLU A 339 -11.01 10.89 12.53
C GLU A 339 -10.98 11.13 11.02
N LEU A 340 -9.84 10.92 10.36
CA LEU A 340 -9.69 11.03 8.91
C LEU A 340 -10.59 10.04 8.19
N ARG A 341 -10.61 8.78 8.64
CA ARG A 341 -11.51 7.73 8.13
C ARG A 341 -12.97 8.15 8.29
N LYS A 342 -13.38 8.64 9.47
CA LYS A 342 -14.76 9.16 9.71
C LYS A 342 -15.09 10.36 8.83
N LYS A 343 -14.17 11.31 8.69
CA LYS A 343 -14.33 12.52 7.86
C LYS A 343 -14.50 12.16 6.39
N LYS A 344 -13.70 11.23 5.88
CA LYS A 344 -13.83 10.76 4.50
C LYS A 344 -15.17 10.06 4.28
N GLU A 345 -15.59 9.20 5.20
CA GLU A 345 -16.91 8.56 5.11
C GLU A 345 -18.04 9.61 5.05
N ALA A 346 -17.98 10.65 5.87
CA ALA A 346 -18.95 11.76 5.85
C ALA A 346 -18.91 12.55 4.53
N GLN A 347 -17.72 12.84 4.00
CA GLN A 347 -17.55 13.51 2.71
C GLN A 347 -18.12 12.68 1.54
N VAL A 348 -17.89 11.37 1.55
CA VAL A 348 -18.47 10.44 0.56
C VAL A 348 -19.99 10.41 0.69
N GLY A 349 -20.53 10.48 1.91
CA GLY A 349 -21.97 10.62 2.15
C GLY A 349 -22.56 11.86 1.48
N ASN A 350 -21.95 13.04 1.71
CA ASN A 350 -22.39 14.29 1.08
C ASN A 350 -22.29 14.23 -0.45
N LEU A 351 -21.19 13.71 -0.98
CA LEU A 351 -20.99 13.54 -2.42
C LEU A 351 -22.04 12.61 -3.04
N LEU A 352 -22.39 11.50 -2.36
CA LEU A 352 -23.46 10.60 -2.80
C LEU A 352 -24.83 11.30 -2.84
N ASP A 353 -25.15 12.12 -1.84
CA ASP A 353 -26.38 12.92 -1.83
C ASP A 353 -26.43 13.89 -3.04
N ASP A 354 -25.32 14.55 -3.35
CA ASP A 354 -25.22 15.45 -4.49
C ASP A 354 -25.34 14.70 -5.83
N LEU A 355 -24.64 13.57 -5.98
CA LEU A 355 -24.74 12.73 -7.18
C LEU A 355 -26.16 12.18 -7.39
N ILE A 356 -26.88 11.83 -6.33
CA ILE A 356 -28.29 11.39 -6.40
C ILE A 356 -29.20 12.54 -6.84
N ARG A 357 -28.95 13.76 -6.34
CA ARG A 357 -29.69 14.97 -6.72
C ARG A 357 -29.45 15.32 -8.18
N GLU A 358 -28.22 15.19 -8.66
CA GLU A 358 -27.82 15.42 -10.05
C GLU A 358 -28.20 14.26 -11.00
N GLN A 359 -28.66 13.13 -10.45
CA GLN A 359 -28.97 11.90 -11.19
C GLN A 359 -27.77 11.32 -11.95
N ASN A 360 -26.55 11.52 -11.43
CA ASN A 360 -25.32 11.00 -12.01
C ASN A 360 -25.07 9.54 -11.56
N PHE A 361 -25.83 8.61 -12.14
CA PHE A 361 -25.78 7.20 -11.77
C PHE A 361 -24.47 6.49 -12.08
N HIS A 362 -23.64 7.05 -12.97
CA HIS A 362 -22.31 6.52 -13.24
C HIS A 362 -21.40 6.70 -12.02
N GLY A 363 -21.32 7.92 -11.48
CA GLY A 363 -20.53 8.19 -10.28
C GLY A 363 -21.05 7.45 -9.04
N ILE A 364 -22.38 7.29 -8.91
CA ILE A 364 -22.99 6.58 -7.78
C ILE A 364 -22.55 5.10 -7.71
N LYS A 365 -22.37 4.43 -8.85
CA LYS A 365 -22.03 3.01 -8.91
C LYS A 365 -20.73 2.69 -8.17
N GLU A 366 -19.69 3.50 -8.39
CA GLU A 366 -18.36 3.28 -7.83
C GLU A 366 -18.38 3.30 -6.30
N PHE A 367 -19.21 4.16 -5.71
CA PHE A 367 -19.38 4.23 -4.27
C PHE A 367 -20.27 3.13 -3.72
N LEU A 368 -21.35 2.74 -4.41
CA LEU A 368 -22.29 1.73 -3.92
C LEU A 368 -21.74 0.30 -3.94
N VAL A 369 -20.82 -0.03 -4.85
CA VAL A 369 -20.28 -1.39 -4.97
C VAL A 369 -19.61 -1.86 -3.66
N PRO A 370 -18.66 -1.12 -3.07
CA PRO A 370 -18.07 -1.46 -1.77
C PRO A 370 -19.10 -1.66 -0.67
N PHE A 371 -20.08 -0.75 -0.54
CA PHE A 371 -21.15 -0.88 0.46
C PHE A 371 -22.02 -2.13 0.25
N SER A 372 -22.22 -2.54 -1.00
CA SER A 372 -23.04 -3.73 -1.35
C SER A 372 -22.35 -5.07 -1.09
N LEU A 373 -21.03 -5.05 -0.89
CA LEU A 373 -20.20 -6.23 -0.62
C LEU A 373 -19.76 -6.30 0.84
N SER A 374 -19.95 -5.23 1.60
CA SER A 374 -19.52 -5.16 3.00
C SER A 374 -20.32 -6.08 3.90
N GLU A 375 -19.62 -6.71 4.85
CA GLU A 375 -20.20 -7.56 5.91
C GLU A 375 -20.69 -6.74 7.12
N ASP A 376 -20.32 -5.45 7.19
CA ASP A 376 -20.69 -4.54 8.27
C ASP A 376 -22.18 -4.16 8.21
N GLN A 377 -22.89 -4.42 9.31
CA GLN A 377 -24.32 -4.18 9.41
C GLN A 377 -24.71 -2.70 9.24
N ILE A 378 -23.90 -1.76 9.73
CA ILE A 378 -24.14 -0.32 9.59
C ILE A 378 -23.94 0.09 8.12
N LYS A 379 -22.91 -0.45 7.47
CA LYS A 379 -22.66 -0.19 6.04
C LYS A 379 -23.75 -0.76 5.15
N GLN A 380 -24.28 -1.94 5.48
CA GLN A 380 -25.45 -2.51 4.79
C GLN A 380 -26.73 -1.70 5.03
N GLN A 381 -26.92 -1.12 6.22
CA GLN A 381 -28.02 -0.19 6.48
C GLN A 381 -27.89 1.07 5.62
N LYS A 382 -26.70 1.69 5.57
CA LYS A 382 -26.44 2.85 4.70
C LYS A 382 -26.66 2.51 3.23
N PHE A 383 -26.20 1.35 2.76
CA PHE A 383 -26.48 0.87 1.40
C PHE A 383 -27.99 0.86 1.11
N LYS A 384 -28.79 0.31 2.02
CA LYS A 384 -30.26 0.29 1.91
C LYS A 384 -30.86 1.70 1.87
N GLU A 385 -30.39 2.60 2.72
CA GLU A 385 -30.84 4.01 2.73
C GLU A 385 -30.54 4.71 1.40
N TRP A 386 -29.31 4.58 0.88
CA TRP A 386 -28.91 5.16 -0.40
C TRP A 386 -29.70 4.59 -1.57
N CYS A 387 -29.89 3.27 -1.62
CA CYS A 387 -30.76 2.65 -2.60
C CYS A 387 -32.22 3.14 -2.47
N GLY A 388 -32.71 3.40 -1.25
CA GLY A 388 -34.02 4.00 -1.01
C GLY A 388 -34.15 5.40 -1.59
N LYS A 389 -33.14 6.26 -1.41
CA LYS A 389 -33.10 7.61 -2.00
C LYS A 389 -33.06 7.55 -3.53
N ILE A 390 -32.21 6.70 -4.10
CA ILE A 390 -32.13 6.48 -5.56
C ILE A 390 -33.46 6.00 -6.12
N ASN A 391 -34.08 5.02 -5.46
CA ASN A 391 -35.39 4.49 -5.84
C ASN A 391 -36.46 5.58 -5.84
N SER A 392 -36.44 6.47 -4.86
CA SER A 392 -37.38 7.59 -4.75
C SER A 392 -37.17 8.60 -5.89
N SER A 393 -35.91 8.92 -6.23
CA SER A 393 -35.56 9.76 -7.39
C SER A 393 -36.04 9.14 -8.71
N LEU A 394 -35.83 7.82 -8.90
CA LEU A 394 -36.28 7.10 -10.10
C LEU A 394 -37.82 7.04 -10.21
N LYS A 395 -38.54 6.87 -9.09
CA LYS A 395 -40.01 6.94 -9.06
C LYS A 395 -40.52 8.30 -9.55
N ILE A 396 -39.93 9.38 -9.06
CA ILE A 396 -40.27 10.75 -9.50
C ILE A 396 -40.03 10.90 -11.01
N THR A 397 -38.92 10.36 -11.53
CA THR A 397 -38.64 10.34 -12.98
C THR A 397 -39.70 9.59 -13.77
N VAL A 398 -40.10 8.40 -13.33
CA VAL A 398 -41.17 7.61 -13.98
C VAL A 398 -42.52 8.31 -13.92
N GLU A 399 -42.87 8.94 -12.80
CA GLU A 399 -44.10 9.72 -12.64
C GLU A 399 -44.13 10.94 -13.58
N LYS A 400 -43.00 11.64 -13.75
CA LYS A 400 -42.87 12.75 -14.71
C LYS A 400 -43.12 12.28 -16.13
N ILE A 401 -42.51 11.17 -16.56
CA ILE A 401 -42.73 10.61 -17.89
C ILE A 401 -44.20 10.23 -18.09
N ASN A 402 -44.83 9.57 -17.12
CA ASN A 402 -46.24 9.21 -17.21
C ASN A 402 -47.15 10.43 -17.32
N ARG A 403 -46.86 11.50 -16.57
CA ARG A 403 -47.60 12.77 -16.64
C ARG A 403 -47.49 13.38 -18.03
N ASP A 404 -46.30 13.41 -18.63
CA ASP A 404 -46.11 13.95 -19.97
C ASP A 404 -46.72 13.08 -21.06
N LEU A 405 -46.72 11.75 -20.90
CA LEU A 405 -47.44 10.85 -21.78
C LEU A 405 -48.96 11.08 -21.76
N GLY A 406 -49.51 11.70 -20.71
CA GLY A 406 -50.92 12.13 -20.66
C GLY A 406 -51.23 13.43 -21.41
N ARG A 407 -50.21 14.24 -21.75
CA ARG A 407 -50.38 15.57 -22.38
C ARG A 407 -50.55 15.48 -23.91
N PRO A 408 -51.07 16.52 -24.60
CA PRO A 408 -51.02 16.61 -26.06
C PRO A 408 -49.58 16.47 -26.58
N VAL A 409 -49.41 15.89 -27.76
CA VAL A 409 -48.08 15.68 -28.36
C VAL A 409 -47.51 17.04 -28.79
N SER A 410 -46.34 17.39 -28.26
CA SER A 410 -45.55 18.55 -28.64
C SER A 410 -44.06 18.19 -28.67
N GLU A 411 -43.24 19.02 -29.30
CA GLU A 411 -41.80 18.78 -29.39
C GLU A 411 -41.12 18.86 -28.01
N GLU A 412 -41.53 19.83 -27.20
CA GLU A 412 -41.10 20.00 -25.80
C GLU A 412 -41.42 18.76 -24.95
N MET A 413 -42.64 18.22 -25.09
CA MET A 413 -43.04 16.98 -24.41
C MET A 413 -42.13 15.83 -24.81
N CYS A 414 -41.87 15.68 -26.12
CA CYS A 414 -41.02 14.61 -26.63
C CYS A 414 -39.59 14.72 -26.10
N GLN A 415 -38.99 15.91 -26.17
CA GLN A 415 -37.64 16.17 -25.67
C GLN A 415 -37.53 15.90 -24.16
N HIS A 416 -38.52 16.34 -23.37
CA HIS A 416 -38.53 16.09 -21.94
C HIS A 416 -38.62 14.59 -21.62
N ILE A 417 -39.51 13.85 -22.29
CA ILE A 417 -39.63 12.39 -22.10
C ILE A 417 -38.33 11.67 -22.47
N ILE A 418 -37.69 12.04 -23.59
CA ILE A 418 -36.41 11.43 -24.02
C ILE A 418 -35.32 11.66 -22.98
N LYS A 419 -35.19 12.90 -22.47
CA LYS A 419 -34.22 13.22 -21.42
C LYS A 419 -34.41 12.32 -20.20
N GLN A 420 -35.65 12.19 -19.72
CA GLN A 420 -35.97 11.36 -18.55
C GLN A 420 -35.82 9.86 -18.82
N LEU A 421 -36.11 9.38 -20.03
CA LEU A 421 -35.87 7.98 -20.43
C LEU A 421 -34.39 7.66 -20.49
N ASN A 422 -33.56 8.59 -20.97
CA ASN A 422 -32.10 8.42 -20.98
C ASN A 422 -31.55 8.32 -19.54
N THR A 423 -32.07 9.13 -18.61
CA THR A 423 -31.76 9.03 -17.17
C THR A 423 -32.11 7.64 -16.61
N LEU A 424 -33.27 7.08 -16.98
CA LEU A 424 -33.66 5.71 -16.58
C LEU A 424 -32.79 4.62 -17.20
N GLU A 425 -32.41 4.77 -18.48
CA GLU A 425 -31.51 3.83 -19.16
C GLU A 425 -30.10 3.87 -18.55
N GLN A 426 -29.61 5.04 -18.15
CA GLN A 426 -28.35 5.16 -17.40
C GLN A 426 -28.43 4.46 -16.04
N ALA A 427 -29.52 4.68 -15.29
CA ALA A 427 -29.74 4.00 -14.01
C ALA A 427 -29.79 2.47 -14.18
N LYS A 428 -30.48 1.99 -15.22
CA LYS A 428 -30.51 0.57 -15.59
C LYS A 428 -29.10 0.04 -15.85
N ASN A 429 -28.33 0.69 -16.72
CA ASN A 429 -27.02 0.18 -17.12
C ASN A 429 -25.99 0.21 -15.99
N GLN A 430 -26.09 1.17 -15.07
CA GLN A 430 -25.09 1.37 -14.01
C GLN A 430 -25.45 0.69 -12.68
N LEU A 431 -26.73 0.63 -12.31
CA LEU A 431 -27.19 0.28 -10.95
C LEU A 431 -28.11 -0.94 -10.87
N SER A 432 -28.44 -1.58 -12.00
CA SER A 432 -29.33 -2.76 -12.06
C SER A 432 -28.96 -3.84 -11.05
N THR A 433 -27.67 -4.20 -10.98
CA THR A 433 -27.16 -5.27 -10.12
C THR A 433 -27.30 -4.94 -8.64
N GLN A 434 -27.19 -3.67 -8.26
CA GLN A 434 -27.26 -3.20 -6.88
C GLN A 434 -28.72 -3.04 -6.44
N LEU A 435 -29.58 -2.48 -7.29
CA LEU A 435 -31.00 -2.26 -6.99
C LEU A 435 -31.79 -3.57 -6.92
N THR A 436 -31.40 -4.59 -7.69
CA THR A 436 -32.07 -5.91 -7.68
C THR A 436 -31.78 -6.74 -6.43
N LYS A 437 -30.71 -6.44 -5.68
CA LYS A 437 -30.41 -7.08 -4.39
C LYS A 437 -31.44 -6.76 -3.30
N LEU A 438 -32.20 -5.68 -3.43
CA LEU A 438 -33.16 -5.25 -2.41
C LEU A 438 -34.61 -5.54 -2.82
N PRO A 439 -35.43 -6.12 -1.93
CA PRO A 439 -36.85 -6.32 -2.19
C PRO A 439 -37.57 -4.97 -2.29
N ASN A 440 -38.64 -4.90 -3.09
CA ASN A 440 -39.52 -3.72 -3.28
C ASN A 440 -38.88 -2.48 -3.93
N MET A 441 -37.70 -2.60 -4.53
CA MET A 441 -37.12 -1.52 -5.34
C MET A 441 -37.72 -1.46 -6.74
N LEU A 442 -37.84 -0.25 -7.29
CA LEU A 442 -38.20 -0.02 -8.68
C LEU A 442 -37.12 -0.65 -9.56
N ARG A 443 -37.54 -1.55 -10.46
CA ARG A 443 -36.65 -2.20 -11.41
C ARG A 443 -36.63 -1.38 -12.69
N PRO A 444 -35.52 -0.67 -13.00
CA PRO A 444 -35.46 0.20 -14.17
C PRO A 444 -35.84 -0.54 -15.46
N GLU A 445 -35.45 -1.81 -15.61
CA GLU A 445 -35.77 -2.63 -16.78
C GLU A 445 -37.28 -2.79 -16.96
N ARG A 446 -37.98 -3.13 -15.88
CA ARG A 446 -39.44 -3.36 -15.91
C ARG A 446 -40.18 -2.07 -16.21
N GLU A 447 -39.80 -0.97 -15.58
CA GLU A 447 -40.43 0.33 -15.82
C GLU A 447 -40.13 0.86 -17.21
N MET A 448 -38.91 0.67 -17.74
CA MET A 448 -38.60 1.01 -19.12
C MET A 448 -39.47 0.22 -20.11
N CYS A 449 -39.69 -1.08 -19.89
CA CYS A 449 -40.62 -1.87 -20.70
C CYS A 449 -42.06 -1.33 -20.62
N ASN A 450 -42.54 -1.00 -19.42
CA ASN A 450 -43.88 -0.41 -19.22
C ASN A 450 -44.03 0.94 -19.94
N LEU A 451 -43.02 1.79 -19.87
CA LEU A 451 -43.00 3.10 -20.52
C LEU A 451 -42.93 2.98 -22.04
N LYS A 452 -42.08 2.08 -22.57
CA LYS A 452 -42.07 1.74 -24.01
C LYS A 452 -43.43 1.25 -24.47
N PHE A 453 -44.09 0.38 -23.71
CA PHE A 453 -45.44 -0.07 -24.03
C PHE A 453 -46.45 1.09 -24.07
N LYS A 454 -46.40 2.02 -23.11
CA LYS A 454 -47.27 3.21 -23.09
C LYS A 454 -47.01 4.15 -24.27
N ILE A 455 -45.75 4.40 -24.63
CA ILE A 455 -45.37 5.18 -25.81
C ILE A 455 -45.95 4.54 -27.08
N ASN A 456 -45.76 3.23 -27.24
CA ASN A 456 -46.30 2.49 -28.37
C ASN A 456 -47.84 2.52 -28.41
N ARG A 457 -48.51 2.38 -27.26
CA ARG A 457 -49.97 2.49 -27.16
C ARG A 457 -50.45 3.88 -27.58
N LYS A 458 -49.76 4.94 -27.15
CA LYS A 458 -50.10 6.33 -27.56
C LYS A 458 -49.89 6.54 -29.05
N PHE A 459 -48.80 6.03 -29.61
CA PHE A 459 -48.55 6.04 -31.05
C PHE A 459 -49.66 5.31 -31.83
N HIS A 460 -50.02 4.09 -31.42
CA HIS A 460 -51.10 3.32 -32.04
C HIS A 460 -52.46 4.03 -31.95
N ALA A 461 -52.78 4.65 -30.81
CA ALA A 461 -54.01 5.42 -30.66
C ALA A 461 -54.07 6.62 -31.63
N ILE A 462 -52.93 7.29 -31.87
CA ILE A 462 -52.85 8.37 -32.86
C ILE A 462 -53.04 7.83 -34.28
N VAL A 463 -52.41 6.71 -34.63
CA VAL A 463 -52.54 6.06 -35.93
C VAL A 463 -53.97 5.56 -36.15
N GLN A 464 -54.62 4.96 -35.16
CA GLN A 464 -56.01 4.52 -35.23
C GLN A 464 -56.95 5.72 -35.43
N ALA A 465 -56.77 6.79 -34.64
CA ALA A 465 -57.54 8.02 -34.81
C ALA A 465 -57.37 8.60 -36.22
N PHE A 466 -56.16 8.58 -36.79
CA PHE A 466 -55.95 8.98 -38.19
C PHE A 466 -56.81 8.16 -39.16
N HIS A 467 -56.87 6.83 -39.00
CA HIS A 467 -57.67 5.98 -39.88
C HIS A 467 -59.17 6.26 -39.76
N THR A 468 -59.67 6.53 -38.55
CA THR A 468 -61.06 6.95 -38.34
C THR A 468 -61.35 8.26 -39.08
N PHE A 469 -60.50 9.27 -38.93
CA PHE A 469 -60.69 10.56 -39.63
C PHE A 469 -60.50 10.45 -41.14
N HIS A 470 -59.65 9.53 -41.62
CA HIS A 470 -59.53 9.20 -43.04
C HIS A 470 -60.82 8.62 -43.61
N GLN A 471 -61.53 7.76 -42.88
CA GLN A 471 -62.84 7.25 -43.31
C GLN A 471 -63.91 8.35 -43.34
N MET A 472 -63.80 9.34 -42.46
CA MET A 472 -64.70 10.49 -42.39
C MET A 472 -64.29 11.66 -43.31
N MET A 473 -63.18 11.55 -44.03
CA MET A 473 -62.59 12.62 -44.84
C MET A 473 -62.36 13.94 -44.07
N ASP A 474 -62.08 13.86 -42.77
CA ASP A 474 -61.74 15.03 -41.94
C ASP A 474 -60.25 15.36 -42.06
N PHE A 475 -59.89 16.07 -43.12
CA PHE A 475 -58.53 16.51 -43.43
C PHE A 475 -57.83 17.28 -42.30
N LYS A 476 -58.55 18.10 -41.53
CA LYS A 476 -57.99 18.82 -40.37
C LYS A 476 -57.51 17.83 -39.31
N ALA A 477 -58.39 16.93 -38.88
CA ALA A 477 -58.05 15.95 -37.85
C ALA A 477 -57.00 14.95 -38.35
N MET A 478 -57.08 14.51 -39.61
CA MET A 478 -56.06 13.69 -40.26
C MET A 478 -54.68 14.36 -40.24
N GLY A 479 -54.60 15.64 -40.63
CA GLY A 479 -53.34 16.39 -40.64
C GLY A 479 -52.70 16.48 -39.26
N ILE A 480 -53.50 16.79 -38.22
CA ILE A 480 -53.02 16.84 -36.84
C ILE A 480 -52.51 15.48 -36.36
N ARG A 481 -53.23 14.39 -36.64
CA ARG A 481 -52.82 13.04 -36.22
C ARG A 481 -51.60 12.55 -36.98
N CYS A 482 -51.53 12.81 -38.29
CA CYS A 482 -50.37 12.51 -39.14
C CYS A 482 -49.11 13.18 -38.59
N ARG A 483 -49.17 14.50 -38.34
CA ARG A 483 -48.07 15.26 -37.74
C ARG A 483 -47.64 14.68 -36.39
N ASN A 484 -48.59 14.43 -35.48
CA ASN A 484 -48.28 13.90 -34.16
C ASN A 484 -47.62 12.52 -34.23
N ALA A 485 -48.03 11.68 -35.18
CA ALA A 485 -47.41 10.38 -35.42
C ALA A 485 -45.97 10.54 -35.93
N VAL A 486 -45.75 11.44 -36.91
CA VAL A 486 -44.41 11.75 -37.45
C VAL A 486 -43.50 12.31 -36.37
N LEU A 487 -43.97 13.26 -35.55
CA LEU A 487 -43.19 13.86 -34.48
C LEU A 487 -42.79 12.82 -33.42
N LEU A 488 -43.72 11.97 -32.97
CA LEU A 488 -43.40 10.86 -32.07
C LEU A 488 -42.41 9.88 -32.70
N SER A 489 -42.60 9.53 -33.97
CA SER A 489 -41.70 8.65 -34.72
C SER A 489 -40.28 9.22 -34.79
N ARG A 490 -40.15 10.51 -35.13
CA ARG A 490 -38.87 11.20 -35.28
C ARG A 490 -38.16 11.32 -33.94
N SER A 491 -38.85 11.80 -32.92
CA SER A 491 -38.24 12.10 -31.63
C SER A 491 -38.02 10.84 -30.79
N MET A 492 -38.94 9.87 -30.81
CA MET A 492 -38.90 8.68 -29.95
C MET A 492 -38.58 7.37 -30.70
N ASN A 493 -37.92 7.44 -31.86
CA ASN A 493 -37.56 6.29 -32.70
C ASN A 493 -36.99 5.11 -31.90
N ALA A 494 -36.03 5.38 -30.99
CA ALA A 494 -35.36 4.36 -30.18
C ALA A 494 -36.27 3.62 -29.17
N TYR A 495 -37.47 4.16 -28.91
CA TYR A 495 -38.41 3.66 -27.91
C TYR A 495 -39.70 3.08 -28.52
N LEU A 496 -39.88 3.21 -29.83
CA LEU A 496 -41.01 2.64 -30.57
C LEU A 496 -40.73 1.21 -31.03
N ALA A 497 -41.81 0.46 -31.28
CA ALA A 497 -41.74 -0.91 -31.74
C ALA A 497 -41.09 -1.00 -33.14
N PRO A 498 -40.39 -2.11 -33.44
CA PRO A 498 -39.90 -2.37 -34.79
C PRO A 498 -41.02 -2.26 -35.83
N GLY A 499 -40.76 -1.60 -36.95
CA GLY A 499 -41.74 -1.43 -38.04
C GLY A 499 -42.61 -0.16 -37.97
N HIS A 500 -42.48 0.68 -36.94
CA HIS A 500 -43.22 1.96 -36.87
C HIS A 500 -42.94 2.90 -38.06
N ASN A 501 -41.72 2.90 -38.61
CA ASN A 501 -41.38 3.66 -39.82
C ASN A 501 -42.20 3.22 -41.04
N CYS A 502 -42.49 1.91 -41.18
CA CYS A 502 -43.37 1.40 -42.24
C CYS A 502 -44.82 1.88 -42.03
N ILE A 503 -45.28 1.93 -40.78
CA ILE A 503 -46.61 2.47 -40.45
C ILE A 503 -46.69 3.95 -40.82
N ILE A 504 -45.67 4.75 -40.49
CA ILE A 504 -45.60 6.17 -40.87
C ILE A 504 -45.58 6.35 -42.38
N ALA A 505 -44.75 5.60 -43.10
CA ALA A 505 -44.69 5.67 -44.56
C ALA A 505 -46.06 5.38 -45.19
N LYS A 506 -46.76 4.33 -44.73
CA LYS A 506 -48.13 4.01 -45.17
C LYS A 506 -49.13 5.11 -44.81
N LEU A 507 -48.99 5.72 -43.65
CA LEU A 507 -49.86 6.82 -43.19
C LEU A 507 -49.67 8.06 -44.08
N LEU A 508 -48.43 8.42 -44.39
CA LEU A 508 -48.10 9.53 -45.29
C LEU A 508 -48.65 9.29 -46.70
N VAL A 509 -48.44 8.10 -47.26
CA VAL A 509 -48.99 7.72 -48.57
C VAL A 509 -50.52 7.83 -48.55
N LYS A 510 -51.21 7.25 -47.57
CA LYS A 510 -52.68 7.39 -47.45
C LYS A 510 -53.13 8.84 -47.31
N TYR A 511 -52.39 9.66 -46.58
CA TYR A 511 -52.70 11.07 -46.41
C TYR A 511 -52.55 11.84 -47.73
N ASP A 512 -51.50 11.54 -48.50
CA ASP A 512 -51.27 12.14 -49.82
C ASP A 512 -52.29 11.65 -50.85
N ASP A 513 -52.59 10.35 -50.88
CA ASP A 513 -53.62 9.76 -51.75
C ASP A 513 -54.99 10.37 -51.47
N ALA A 514 -55.36 10.55 -50.19
CA ALA A 514 -56.61 11.20 -49.83
C ALA A 514 -56.69 12.64 -50.38
N LYS A 515 -55.62 13.43 -50.25
CA LYS A 515 -55.56 14.78 -50.83
C LYS A 515 -55.65 14.75 -52.36
N ASN A 516 -54.94 13.83 -53.00
CA ASN A 516 -54.91 13.69 -54.47
C ASN A 516 -56.23 13.14 -55.03
N SER A 517 -57.09 12.54 -54.21
CA SER A 517 -58.41 12.07 -54.62
C SER A 517 -59.46 13.18 -54.71
N ILE A 518 -59.23 14.34 -54.09
CA ILE A 518 -60.21 15.44 -54.03
C ILE A 518 -60.62 15.92 -55.43
N PRO A 519 -59.71 16.17 -56.40
CA PRO A 519 -60.09 16.58 -57.75
C PRO A 519 -61.02 15.57 -58.44
N VAL A 520 -60.78 14.27 -58.25
CA VAL A 520 -61.62 13.20 -58.82
C VAL A 520 -63.02 13.21 -58.19
N ILE A 521 -63.11 13.48 -56.89
CA ILE A 521 -64.40 13.63 -56.19
C ILE A 521 -65.15 14.86 -56.72
N ILE A 522 -64.45 15.96 -56.98
CA ILE A 522 -65.01 17.16 -57.61
C ILE A 522 -65.53 16.84 -59.02
N ASP A 523 -64.77 16.11 -59.84
CA ASP A 523 -65.22 15.69 -61.18
C ASP A 523 -66.50 14.87 -61.12
N LYS A 524 -66.52 13.87 -60.23
CA LYS A 524 -67.69 13.01 -60.02
C LYS A 524 -68.92 13.81 -59.58
N PHE A 525 -68.73 14.81 -58.73
CA PHE A 525 -69.81 15.69 -58.30
C PHE A 525 -70.38 16.51 -59.47
N VAL A 526 -69.52 17.08 -60.32
CA VAL A 526 -69.95 17.83 -61.52
C VAL A 526 -70.61 16.89 -62.54
N GLN A 527 -70.03 15.72 -62.81
CA GLN A 527 -70.57 14.69 -63.70
C GLN A 527 -71.93 14.14 -63.24
N SER A 528 -72.17 14.13 -61.93
CA SER A 528 -73.47 13.77 -61.35
C SER A 528 -74.53 14.87 -61.48
N ALA A 529 -74.25 15.93 -62.26
CA ALA A 529 -75.12 17.11 -62.41
C ALA A 529 -75.47 17.75 -61.05
N PHE A 530 -74.50 17.80 -60.13
CA PHE A 530 -74.63 18.39 -58.79
C PHE A 530 -75.71 17.73 -57.91
N GLN A 531 -76.05 16.47 -58.18
CA GLN A 531 -76.86 15.64 -57.28
C GLN A 531 -76.21 15.57 -55.90
N GLU A 532 -77.02 15.29 -54.86
CA GLU A 532 -76.57 15.39 -53.47
C GLU A 532 -75.34 14.53 -53.20
N ASN A 533 -74.25 15.19 -52.83
CA ASN A 533 -73.01 14.55 -52.42
C ASN A 533 -72.50 15.25 -51.16
N THR A 534 -72.90 14.71 -50.00
CA THR A 534 -72.52 15.25 -48.68
C THR A 534 -71.01 15.26 -48.48
N MET A 535 -70.30 14.33 -49.11
CA MET A 535 -68.84 14.20 -48.99
C MET A 535 -68.09 15.41 -49.53
N VAL A 536 -68.54 16.04 -50.63
CA VAL A 536 -67.88 17.23 -51.18
C VAL A 536 -67.91 18.37 -50.15
N TYR A 537 -69.09 18.64 -49.58
CA TYR A 537 -69.25 19.69 -48.60
C TYR A 537 -68.42 19.43 -47.33
N GLU A 538 -68.44 18.20 -46.81
CA GLU A 538 -67.63 17.79 -45.65
C GLU A 538 -66.13 17.99 -45.87
N ILE A 539 -65.64 17.64 -47.07
CA ILE A 539 -64.23 17.85 -47.46
C ILE A 539 -63.88 19.33 -47.44
N PHE A 540 -64.68 20.19 -48.08
CA PHE A 540 -64.42 21.63 -48.14
C PHE A 540 -64.51 22.29 -46.76
N CYS A 541 -65.51 21.93 -45.93
CA CYS A 541 -65.61 22.41 -44.54
C CYS A 541 -64.40 22.01 -43.68
N SER A 542 -63.91 20.77 -43.81
CA SER A 542 -62.72 20.32 -43.07
C SER A 542 -61.44 21.03 -43.54
N LEU A 543 -61.29 21.22 -44.85
CA LEU A 543 -60.16 21.94 -45.44
C LEU A 543 -60.16 23.44 -45.09
N GLU A 544 -61.32 24.09 -45.08
CA GLU A 544 -61.48 25.47 -44.61
C GLU A 544 -61.12 25.58 -43.12
N SER A 545 -61.66 24.67 -42.30
CA SER A 545 -61.35 24.61 -40.87
C SER A 545 -59.87 24.35 -40.59
N ALA A 546 -59.15 23.72 -41.53
CA ALA A 546 -57.71 23.55 -41.49
C ALA A 546 -56.95 24.80 -41.96
N SER A 547 -57.49 25.57 -42.90
CA SER A 547 -56.84 26.75 -43.49
C SER A 547 -56.83 27.96 -42.54
N VAL A 548 -57.83 28.07 -41.66
CA VAL A 548 -57.96 29.13 -40.64
C VAL A 548 -57.17 28.81 -39.36
N ASN A 549 -56.68 27.58 -39.22
CA ASN A 549 -55.97 27.15 -38.02
C ASN A 549 -54.57 27.79 -37.94
N VAL A 550 -54.24 28.39 -36.79
CA VAL A 550 -52.94 29.04 -36.50
C VAL A 550 -51.78 28.03 -36.48
N ASN A 551 -52.05 26.74 -36.60
CA ASN A 551 -51.04 25.71 -36.56
C ASN A 551 -50.09 25.80 -37.80
N PRO A 552 -48.82 26.19 -37.60
CA PRO A 552 -47.89 26.55 -38.68
C PRO A 552 -47.52 25.39 -39.63
N GLU A 553 -47.98 24.17 -39.35
CA GLU A 553 -47.62 22.95 -40.08
C GLU A 553 -48.76 22.36 -40.95
N LEU A 554 -49.92 23.03 -41.05
CA LEU A 554 -50.98 22.73 -42.02
C LEU A 554 -51.01 23.57 -43.34
N PRO A 555 -49.99 24.38 -43.75
CA PRO A 555 -50.06 25.20 -44.97
C PRO A 555 -50.37 24.41 -46.25
N THR A 556 -49.99 23.14 -46.30
CA THR A 556 -50.28 22.27 -47.45
C THR A 556 -51.78 22.06 -47.63
N LEU A 557 -52.56 21.94 -46.55
CA LEU A 557 -54.02 21.84 -46.63
C LEU A 557 -54.67 23.16 -47.06
N LYS A 558 -54.12 24.30 -46.64
CA LYS A 558 -54.58 25.62 -47.11
C LYS A 558 -54.40 25.75 -48.63
N LYS A 559 -53.23 25.39 -49.16
CA LYS A 559 -52.99 25.39 -50.61
C LYS A 559 -53.92 24.42 -51.36
N VAL A 560 -54.17 23.24 -50.79
CA VAL A 560 -55.12 22.26 -51.36
C VAL A 560 -56.53 22.86 -51.39
N TYR A 561 -56.99 23.47 -50.30
CA TYR A 561 -58.27 24.15 -50.24
C TYR A 561 -58.42 25.21 -51.34
N GLU A 562 -57.50 26.17 -51.40
CA GLU A 562 -57.52 27.26 -52.39
C GLU A 562 -57.47 26.74 -53.83
N THR A 563 -56.77 25.63 -54.08
CA THR A 563 -56.69 25.00 -55.41
C THR A 563 -57.99 24.31 -55.75
N CYS A 564 -58.59 23.57 -54.81
CA CYS A 564 -59.87 22.90 -55.00
C CYS A 564 -61.02 23.89 -55.18
N GLN A 565 -61.00 25.05 -54.50
CA GLN A 565 -61.99 26.11 -54.68
C GLN A 565 -61.97 26.66 -56.12
N ARG A 566 -60.76 26.96 -56.64
CA ARG A 566 -60.56 27.39 -58.03
C ARG A 566 -60.99 26.33 -59.03
N ASP A 567 -60.59 25.08 -58.81
CA ASP A 567 -60.93 23.97 -59.70
C ASP A 567 -62.45 23.71 -59.76
N LEU A 568 -63.12 23.71 -58.60
CA LEU A 568 -64.57 23.55 -58.54
C LEU A 568 -65.30 24.72 -59.22
N THR A 569 -64.88 25.96 -58.97
CA THR A 569 -65.47 27.16 -59.59
C THR A 569 -65.33 27.11 -61.12
N LYS A 570 -64.14 26.75 -61.62
CA LYS A 570 -63.90 26.56 -63.06
C LYS A 570 -64.82 25.50 -63.66
N LYS A 571 -64.92 24.32 -63.03
CA LYS A 571 -65.75 23.23 -63.57
C LYS A 571 -67.25 23.55 -63.53
N ILE A 572 -67.70 24.35 -62.57
CA ILE A 572 -69.07 24.88 -62.56
C ILE A 572 -69.31 25.79 -63.78
N ASN A 573 -68.37 26.70 -64.07
CA ASN A 573 -68.44 27.55 -65.27
C ASN A 573 -68.40 26.74 -66.57
N ASP A 574 -67.53 25.72 -66.66
CA ASP A 574 -67.42 24.84 -67.81
C ASP A 574 -68.72 24.05 -68.02
N ALA A 575 -69.30 23.53 -66.93
CA ALA A 575 -70.56 22.79 -66.98
C ALA A 575 -71.75 23.69 -67.38
N PHE A 576 -71.79 24.93 -66.90
CA PHE A 576 -72.78 25.92 -67.35
C PHE A 576 -72.62 26.24 -68.83
N SER A 577 -71.39 26.49 -69.30
CA SER A 577 -71.10 26.78 -70.71
C SER A 577 -71.57 25.62 -71.61
N HIS A 578 -71.28 24.38 -71.20
CA HIS A 578 -71.75 23.19 -71.90
C HIS A 578 -73.29 23.08 -71.94
N CYS A 579 -73.97 23.36 -70.83
CA CYS A 579 -75.43 23.39 -70.78
C CYS A 579 -76.01 24.46 -71.73
N ASN A 580 -75.40 25.64 -71.76
CA ASN A 580 -75.82 26.74 -72.61
C ASN A 580 -75.64 26.42 -74.11
N ASP A 581 -74.53 25.77 -74.47
CA ASP A 581 -74.28 25.31 -75.83
C ASP A 581 -75.30 24.22 -76.26
N LEU A 582 -75.59 23.26 -75.38
CA LEU A 582 -76.60 22.23 -75.63
C LEU A 582 -77.98 22.82 -75.88
N ILE A 583 -78.38 23.81 -75.07
CA ILE A 583 -79.66 24.53 -75.28
C ILE A 583 -79.67 25.21 -76.64
N SER A 584 -78.60 25.96 -76.95
CA SER A 584 -78.49 26.73 -78.20
C SER A 584 -78.56 25.84 -79.45
N GLN A 585 -78.07 24.60 -79.36
CA GLN A 585 -78.06 23.64 -80.48
C GLN A 585 -79.35 22.81 -80.59
N SER A 586 -80.01 22.50 -79.46
CA SER A 586 -81.10 21.51 -79.42
C SER A 586 -82.47 22.07 -79.05
N ASN A 587 -82.54 23.33 -78.56
CA ASN A 587 -83.72 23.91 -77.93
C ASN A 587 -84.33 23.06 -76.79
N CYS A 588 -83.55 22.15 -76.19
CA CYS A 588 -83.99 21.28 -75.11
C CYS A 588 -83.51 21.81 -73.75
N TYR A 589 -84.46 22.26 -72.93
CA TYR A 589 -84.17 22.93 -71.65
C TYR A 589 -84.26 22.03 -70.41
N TYR A 590 -84.86 20.84 -70.53
CA TYR A 590 -85.19 19.98 -69.39
C TYR A 590 -83.97 19.61 -68.53
N LYS A 591 -82.96 18.92 -69.10
CA LYS A 591 -81.77 18.48 -68.36
C LYS A 591 -80.90 19.65 -67.86
N PRO A 592 -80.65 20.71 -68.66
CA PRO A 592 -79.95 21.90 -68.17
C PRO A 592 -80.65 22.60 -66.99
N ILE A 593 -81.98 22.77 -67.04
CA ILE A 593 -82.74 23.38 -65.94
C ILE A 593 -82.64 22.51 -64.67
N ASP A 594 -82.74 21.19 -64.78
CA ASP A 594 -82.63 20.27 -63.64
C ASP A 594 -81.24 20.34 -63.00
N MET A 595 -80.17 20.35 -63.81
CA MET A 595 -78.78 20.46 -63.35
C MET A 595 -78.53 21.81 -62.66
N MET A 596 -79.01 22.91 -63.22
CA MET A 596 -78.87 24.23 -62.60
C MET A 596 -79.71 24.36 -61.32
N THR A 597 -80.91 23.78 -61.29
CA THR A 597 -81.73 23.72 -60.08
C THR A 597 -81.04 22.90 -58.98
N ALA A 598 -80.38 21.80 -59.35
CA ALA A 598 -79.56 21.03 -58.42
C ALA A 598 -78.36 21.85 -57.89
N LEU A 599 -77.67 22.60 -58.76
CA LEU A 599 -76.59 23.51 -58.36
C LEU A 599 -77.08 24.62 -57.41
N ASP A 600 -78.18 25.33 -57.73
CA ASP A 600 -78.77 26.36 -56.85
C ASP A 600 -79.07 25.80 -55.46
N ARG A 601 -79.59 24.56 -55.41
CA ARG A 601 -79.82 23.86 -54.12
C ARG A 601 -78.51 23.63 -53.36
N GLN A 602 -77.43 23.21 -54.00
CA GLN A 602 -76.13 23.03 -53.33
C GLN A 602 -75.53 24.36 -52.87
N LEU A 603 -75.62 25.42 -53.68
CA LEU A 603 -75.18 26.77 -53.33
C LEU A 603 -75.90 27.28 -52.08
N ARG A 604 -77.23 27.11 -52.01
CA ARG A 604 -78.03 27.48 -50.81
C ARG A 604 -77.68 26.66 -49.57
N ARG A 605 -77.18 25.43 -49.74
CA ARG A 605 -76.75 24.54 -48.64
C ARG A 605 -75.33 24.83 -48.14
N GLY A 606 -74.69 25.89 -48.60
CA GLY A 606 -73.39 26.33 -48.12
C GLY A 606 -72.24 26.11 -49.10
N LEU A 607 -72.47 25.49 -50.26
CA LEU A 607 -71.40 25.36 -51.27
C LEU A 607 -70.88 26.73 -51.74
N LYS A 608 -71.73 27.76 -51.71
CA LYS A 608 -71.35 29.15 -52.03
C LYS A 608 -70.19 29.67 -51.16
N ASP A 609 -70.06 29.19 -49.93
CA ASP A 609 -69.01 29.61 -48.98
C ASP A 609 -67.65 28.97 -49.35
N HIS A 610 -67.64 28.04 -50.30
CA HIS A 610 -66.46 27.33 -50.78
C HIS A 610 -66.18 27.59 -52.27
N LEU A 611 -66.80 28.61 -52.86
CA LEU A 611 -66.60 29.02 -54.24
C LEU A 611 -66.04 30.44 -54.31
N LEU A 612 -65.32 30.72 -55.39
CA LEU A 612 -64.94 32.08 -55.74
C LEU A 612 -66.13 32.72 -56.47
N MET A 613 -67.09 33.22 -55.69
CA MET A 613 -68.36 33.73 -56.22
C MET A 613 -68.17 34.85 -57.26
N GLU A 614 -67.11 35.64 -57.13
CA GLU A 614 -66.74 36.71 -58.08
C GLU A 614 -66.25 36.17 -59.44
N GLU A 615 -65.82 34.90 -59.50
CA GLU A 615 -65.32 34.24 -60.71
C GLU A 615 -66.40 33.40 -61.44
N LEU A 616 -67.63 33.33 -60.90
CA LEU A 616 -68.74 32.66 -61.59
C LEU A 616 -69.24 33.53 -62.75
N SER A 617 -69.31 32.95 -63.96
CA SER A 617 -69.69 33.68 -65.18
C SER A 617 -71.20 33.94 -65.31
N PHE A 618 -71.99 33.47 -64.35
CA PHE A 618 -73.44 33.50 -64.41
C PHE A 618 -74.09 33.62 -63.02
N ASP A 619 -75.33 34.10 -63.00
CA ASP A 619 -76.21 34.01 -61.83
C ASP A 619 -77.15 32.81 -62.00
N CYS A 620 -76.98 31.80 -61.14
CA CYS A 620 -77.71 30.54 -61.22
C CYS A 620 -79.24 30.73 -61.19
N GLN A 621 -79.74 31.62 -60.32
CA GLN A 621 -81.19 31.84 -60.17
C GLN A 621 -81.75 32.57 -61.37
N ARG A 622 -81.04 33.59 -61.85
CA ARG A 622 -81.43 34.34 -63.05
C ARG A 622 -81.50 33.43 -64.28
N VAL A 623 -80.46 32.62 -64.50
CA VAL A 623 -80.38 31.65 -65.60
C VAL A 623 -81.53 30.66 -65.56
N ILE A 624 -81.84 30.08 -64.39
CA ILE A 624 -82.95 29.12 -64.26
C ILE A 624 -84.30 29.78 -64.64
N VAL A 625 -84.53 31.03 -64.24
CA VAL A 625 -85.75 31.77 -64.57
C VAL A 625 -85.83 32.07 -66.07
N GLU A 626 -84.74 32.55 -66.66
CA GLU A 626 -84.63 32.81 -68.10
C GLU A 626 -84.91 31.55 -68.92
N TRP A 627 -84.22 30.44 -68.63
CA TRP A 627 -84.40 29.17 -69.32
C TRP A 627 -85.82 28.59 -69.14
N LYS A 628 -86.43 28.70 -67.96
CA LYS A 628 -87.84 28.28 -67.75
C LYS A 628 -88.83 29.15 -68.53
N ASN A 629 -88.55 30.43 -68.70
CA ASN A 629 -89.41 31.33 -69.47
C ASN A 629 -89.30 31.05 -70.96
N GLU A 630 -88.09 30.82 -71.48
CA GLU A 630 -87.88 30.41 -72.88
C GLU A 630 -88.48 29.03 -73.16
N GLN A 631 -88.34 28.07 -72.23
CA GLN A 631 -88.98 26.76 -72.33
C GLN A 631 -90.52 26.84 -72.46
N ARG A 632 -91.18 27.85 -71.86
CA ARG A 632 -92.64 28.04 -71.95
C ARG A 632 -93.09 28.68 -73.26
N LYS A 633 -92.18 29.28 -74.04
CA LYS A 633 -92.47 29.93 -75.33
C LYS A 633 -92.40 28.95 -76.50
N ILE A 634 -91.72 27.81 -76.30
CA ILE A 634 -91.60 26.68 -77.22
C ILE A 634 -92.70 25.67 -76.87
#